data_AF-A0A321L4E5-F1
#
_entry.id   AF-A0A321L4E5-F1
#
_cell.length_a   1.000
_cell.length_b   1.000
_cell.length_c   1.000
_cell.angle_alpha   90.00
_cell.angle_beta   90.00
_cell.angle_gamma   90.00
#
_symmetry.space_group_name_H-M   'P 1'
#
loop_
_entity.id
_entity.type
_entity.pdbx_description
1 polymer ?
#
loop_
_entity_poly.entity_id
_entity_poly.type
_entity_poly.pdbx_seq_one_letter_code
_entity_poly.pdbx_strand_id
1 'polypeptide(L)'
;MTDIKITGANLIEQIRTYFPELERSYQEQAPELEDEGGKLSNYLFIGNVFKPMVEEELASGKITPVLERCAAFIERVCIDDDLEAVNAIWIRIFEWLIFRPTELHTIWPILGTATKANIRDAARRWSEAGRYYGKTANLPEANIPDRE
;
A
#
# COMPACT_ATOMS: atom_id res chain seq x y z
N MET A 1 18.56 -9.39 15.35
CA MET A 1 18.44 -7.98 14.92
C MET A 1 17.30 -7.38 15.70
N THR A 2 17.51 -6.24 16.34
CA THR A 2 16.43 -5.50 17.01
C THR A 2 15.34 -5.23 15.99
N ASP A 3 14.11 -5.64 16.26
CA ASP A 3 12.97 -5.34 15.40
C ASP A 3 12.73 -3.83 15.46
N ILE A 4 13.27 -3.12 14.46
CA ILE A 4 13.07 -1.68 14.33
C ILE A 4 11.60 -1.48 13.96
N LYS A 5 10.88 -0.73 14.80
CA LYS A 5 9.52 -0.29 14.50
C LYS A 5 9.52 0.58 13.24
N ILE A 6 8.65 0.26 12.28
CA ILE A 6 8.45 1.07 11.09
C ILE A 6 7.57 2.27 11.45
N THR A 7 8.02 3.46 11.07
CA THR A 7 7.39 4.75 11.36
C THR A 7 7.44 5.64 10.13
N GLY A 8 6.66 6.72 10.09
CA GLY A 8 6.74 7.71 9.01
C GLY A 8 8.16 8.26 8.83
N ALA A 9 8.96 8.36 9.89
CA ALA A 9 10.32 8.88 9.82
C ALA A 9 11.31 7.93 9.11
N ASN A 10 11.08 6.61 9.15
CA ASN A 10 12.00 5.60 8.60
C ASN A 10 11.39 4.73 7.49
N LEU A 11 10.12 4.94 7.11
CA LEU A 11 9.41 4.09 6.15
C LEU A 11 10.16 3.92 4.82
N ILE A 12 10.66 5.00 4.22
CA ILE A 12 11.42 4.93 2.96
C ILE A 12 12.68 4.08 3.11
N GLU A 13 13.45 4.28 4.18
CA GLU A 13 14.67 3.52 4.45
C GLU A 13 14.37 2.04 4.70
N GLN A 14 13.29 1.75 5.44
CA GLN A 14 12.85 0.39 5.69
C GLN A 14 12.43 -0.30 4.40
N ILE A 15 11.69 0.37 3.50
CA ILE A 15 11.33 -0.17 2.18
C ILE A 15 12.59 -0.44 1.35
N ARG A 16 13.50 0.51 1.24
CA ARG A 16 14.74 0.33 0.46
C ARG A 16 15.60 -0.81 0.99
N THR A 17 15.63 -0.99 2.31
CA THR A 17 16.33 -2.11 2.95
C THR A 17 15.64 -3.44 2.66
N TYR A 18 14.31 -3.46 2.72
CA TYR A 18 13.52 -4.66 2.47
C TYR A 18 13.45 -5.04 1.00
N PHE A 19 13.58 -4.07 0.09
CA PHE A 19 13.45 -4.21 -1.37
C PHE A 19 14.63 -3.52 -2.09
N PRO A 20 15.84 -4.08 -2.02
CA PRO A 20 17.01 -3.52 -2.69
C PRO A 20 16.84 -3.39 -4.22
N GLU A 21 15.95 -4.18 -4.83
CA GLU A 21 15.59 -4.09 -6.24
C GLU A 21 14.97 -2.72 -6.63
N LEU A 22 14.41 -1.98 -5.68
CA LEU A 22 13.85 -0.64 -5.91
C LEU A 22 14.91 0.46 -5.97
N GLU A 23 16.17 0.18 -5.64
CA GLU A 23 17.20 1.23 -5.53
C GLU A 23 17.38 1.97 -6.85
N ARG A 24 17.29 1.27 -7.98
CA ARG A 24 17.37 1.91 -9.29
C ARG A 24 16.21 2.90 -9.50
N SER A 25 14.98 2.45 -9.30
CA SER A 25 13.79 3.31 -9.44
C SER A 25 13.83 4.47 -8.45
N TYR A 26 14.32 4.25 -7.24
CA TYR A 26 14.53 5.32 -6.26
C TYR A 26 15.52 6.37 -6.78
N GLN A 27 16.70 5.97 -7.28
CA GLN A 27 17.70 6.91 -7.78
C GLN A 27 17.24 7.68 -9.02
N GLU A 28 16.42 7.06 -9.86
CA GLU A 28 15.83 7.69 -11.04
C GLU A 28 14.74 8.71 -10.66
N GLN A 29 13.90 8.40 -9.67
CA GLN A 29 12.73 9.21 -9.32
C GLN A 29 12.99 10.25 -8.22
N ALA A 30 13.87 9.96 -7.26
CA ALA A 30 14.08 10.81 -6.09
C ALA A 30 14.52 12.24 -6.42
N PRO A 31 15.46 12.50 -7.37
CA PRO A 31 15.88 13.87 -7.66
C PRO A 31 14.73 14.76 -8.16
N GLU A 32 13.89 14.23 -9.07
CA GLU A 32 12.75 14.96 -9.61
C GLU A 32 11.70 15.24 -8.53
N LEU A 33 11.40 14.25 -7.69
CA LEU A 33 10.42 14.37 -6.61
C LEU A 33 10.91 15.29 -5.47
N GLU A 34 12.22 15.41 -5.28
CA GLU A 34 12.82 16.32 -4.31
C GLU A 34 12.82 17.77 -4.80
N ASP A 35 13.06 17.99 -6.10
CA ASP A 35 13.06 19.34 -6.70
C ASP A 35 11.65 19.98 -6.71
N GLU A 36 10.59 19.19 -6.83
CA GLU A 36 9.20 19.69 -6.85
C GLU A 36 8.64 20.11 -5.47
N GLY A 37 9.27 19.68 -4.36
CA GLY A 37 8.65 19.82 -3.03
C GLY A 37 9.57 19.80 -1.81
N GLY A 38 10.90 19.77 -2.00
CA GLY A 38 11.87 19.66 -0.90
C GLY A 38 12.22 18.21 -0.57
N LYS A 39 12.19 17.81 0.72
CA LYS A 39 12.54 16.43 1.10
C LYS A 39 11.50 15.44 0.56
N LEU A 40 11.95 14.33 -0.03
CA LEU A 40 11.07 13.27 -0.53
C LEU A 40 10.11 12.78 0.56
N SER A 41 8.81 12.96 0.34
CA SER A 41 7.77 12.51 1.28
C SER A 41 7.44 11.02 1.09
N ASN A 42 6.96 10.39 2.16
CA ASN A 42 6.46 9.01 2.11
C ASN A 42 5.41 8.83 1.02
N TYR A 43 4.48 9.78 0.86
CA TYR A 43 3.41 9.70 -0.14
C TYR A 43 3.92 9.71 -1.58
N LEU A 44 4.96 10.50 -1.86
CA LEU A 44 5.57 10.55 -3.19
C LEU A 44 6.40 9.29 -3.45
N PHE A 45 7.20 8.86 -2.48
CA PHE A 45 7.99 7.63 -2.63
C PHE A 45 7.09 6.39 -2.80
N ILE A 46 6.06 6.23 -1.97
CA ILE A 46 5.15 5.08 -2.11
C ILE A 46 4.43 5.15 -3.46
N GLY A 47 3.95 6.32 -3.87
CA GLY A 47 3.20 6.47 -5.12
C GLY A 47 4.02 6.22 -6.38
N ASN A 48 5.27 6.67 -6.41
CA ASN A 48 6.09 6.71 -7.63
C ASN A 48 7.19 5.63 -7.69
N VAL A 49 7.53 5.01 -6.55
CA VAL A 49 8.60 4.00 -6.48
C VAL A 49 8.05 2.65 -6.02
N PHE A 50 7.42 2.60 -4.84
CA PHE A 50 6.99 1.32 -4.27
C PHE A 50 5.75 0.73 -4.96
N LYS A 51 4.73 1.57 -5.18
CA LYS A 51 3.47 1.15 -5.79
C LYS A 51 3.65 0.56 -7.20
N PRO A 52 4.43 1.16 -8.13
CA PRO A 52 4.64 0.56 -9.45
C PRO A 52 5.14 -0.88 -9.42
N MET A 53 6.05 -1.22 -8.51
CA MET A 53 6.50 -2.61 -8.32
C MET A 53 5.35 -3.51 -7.86
N VAL A 54 4.53 -3.06 -6.91
CA VAL A 54 3.33 -3.81 -6.47
C VAL A 54 2.34 -4.01 -7.62
N GLU A 55 2.13 -2.99 -8.45
CA GLU A 55 1.25 -3.07 -9.63
C GLU A 55 1.79 -4.06 -10.67
N GLU A 56 3.09 -4.05 -10.96
CA GLU A 56 3.73 -4.98 -11.89
C GLU A 56 3.59 -6.43 -11.43
N GLU A 57 3.85 -6.71 -10.16
CA GLU A 57 3.70 -8.04 -9.58
C GLU A 57 2.25 -8.53 -9.65
N LEU A 58 1.29 -7.64 -9.37
CA LEU A 58 -0.14 -7.95 -9.45
C LEU A 58 -0.64 -8.14 -10.89
N ALA A 59 -0.05 -7.44 -11.86
CA ALA A 59 -0.40 -7.58 -13.27
C ALA A 59 -0.14 -8.99 -13.81
N SER A 60 0.74 -9.77 -13.17
CA SER A 60 0.98 -11.18 -13.50
C SER A 60 -0.24 -12.08 -13.19
N GLY A 61 -1.17 -11.63 -12.35
CA GLY A 61 -2.33 -12.40 -11.88
C GLY A 61 -1.96 -13.59 -11.01
N LYS A 62 -0.74 -13.63 -10.47
CA LYS A 62 -0.23 -14.73 -9.65
C LYS A 62 0.43 -14.19 -8.38
N ILE A 63 0.44 -15.02 -7.36
CA ILE A 63 1.24 -14.76 -6.16
C ILE A 63 2.71 -15.07 -6.49
N THR A 64 3.57 -14.08 -6.35
CA THR A 64 5.01 -14.18 -6.56
C THR A 64 5.75 -14.01 -5.23
N PRO A 65 7.03 -14.43 -5.13
CA PRO A 65 7.84 -14.18 -3.93
C PRO A 65 8.01 -12.70 -3.59
N VAL A 66 8.03 -11.82 -4.59
CA VAL A 66 8.08 -10.36 -4.38
C VAL A 66 6.76 -9.89 -3.78
N LEU A 67 5.62 -10.35 -4.30
CA LEU A 67 4.30 -10.00 -3.78
C LEU A 67 4.09 -10.50 -2.33
N GLU A 68 4.60 -11.69 -1.99
CA GLU A 68 4.61 -12.20 -0.62
C GLU A 68 5.44 -11.31 0.32
N ARG A 69 6.62 -10.86 -0.13
CA ARG A 69 7.44 -9.89 0.62
C ARG A 69 6.72 -8.56 0.79
N CYS A 70 6.02 -8.07 -0.24
CA CYS A 70 5.20 -6.86 -0.16
C CYS A 70 4.08 -7.02 0.87
N ALA A 71 3.34 -8.13 0.83
CA ALA A 71 2.27 -8.42 1.79
C ALA A 71 2.81 -8.48 3.23
N ALA A 72 3.93 -9.16 3.45
CA ALA A 72 4.57 -9.26 4.77
C ALA A 72 5.08 -7.91 5.27
N PHE A 73 5.69 -7.10 4.40
CA PHE A 73 6.16 -5.77 4.77
C PHE A 73 5.01 -4.84 5.14
N ILE A 74 3.95 -4.81 4.32
CA ILE A 74 2.76 -4.01 4.59
C ILE A 74 2.09 -4.45 5.90
N GLU A 75 2.02 -5.76 6.15
CA GLU A 75 1.51 -6.27 7.42
C GLU A 75 2.31 -5.75 8.61
N ARG A 76 3.64 -5.72 8.51
CA ARG A 76 4.49 -5.15 9.54
C ARG A 76 4.23 -3.66 9.75
N VAL A 77 4.06 -2.87 8.68
CA VAL A 77 3.68 -1.45 8.79
C VAL A 77 2.37 -1.29 9.53
N CYS A 78 1.36 -2.12 9.21
CA CYS A 78 0.07 -2.09 9.88
C CYS A 78 0.12 -2.56 11.34
N ILE A 79 0.98 -3.52 11.69
CA ILE A 79 1.18 -3.99 13.07
C ILE A 79 1.90 -2.93 13.91
N ASP A 80 2.91 -2.27 13.33
CA ASP A 80 3.65 -1.21 14.02
C ASP A 80 2.74 0.01 14.31
N ASP A 81 1.66 0.19 13.54
CA ASP A 81 0.57 1.15 13.81
C ASP A 81 1.07 2.60 13.99
N ASP A 82 2.10 2.96 13.22
CA ASP A 82 2.50 4.36 13.10
C ASP A 82 1.57 5.09 12.13
N LEU A 83 0.90 6.13 12.61
CA LEU A 83 -0.15 6.83 11.86
C LEU A 83 0.32 7.35 10.51
N GLU A 84 1.54 7.89 10.42
CA GLU A 84 2.05 8.46 9.18
C GLU A 84 2.44 7.36 8.19
N ALA A 85 3.10 6.29 8.66
CA ALA A 85 3.45 5.17 7.81
C ALA A 85 2.21 4.45 7.26
N VAL A 86 1.23 4.17 8.13
CA VAL A 86 -0.04 3.53 7.75
C VAL A 86 -0.80 4.40 6.77
N ASN A 87 -0.91 5.71 7.02
CA ASN A 87 -1.62 6.62 6.11
C ASN A 87 -1.00 6.69 4.71
N ALA A 88 0.33 6.64 4.60
CA ALA A 88 1.00 6.62 3.29
C ALA A 88 0.65 5.37 2.49
N ILE A 89 0.67 4.19 3.12
CA ILE A 89 0.23 2.93 2.50
C ILE A 89 -1.26 2.95 2.18
N TRP A 90 -2.08 3.48 3.10
CA TRP A 90 -3.52 3.53 2.96
C TRP A 90 -3.93 4.35 1.73
N ILE A 91 -3.40 5.57 1.60
CA ILE A 91 -3.74 6.48 0.50
C ILE A 91 -3.19 5.98 -0.83
N ARG A 92 -1.97 5.42 -0.87
CA ARG A 92 -1.34 5.07 -2.14
C ARG A 92 -1.65 3.66 -2.62
N ILE A 93 -1.78 2.70 -1.71
CA ILE A 93 -1.96 1.29 -2.03
C ILE A 93 -3.37 0.81 -1.70
N PHE A 94 -3.89 1.02 -0.49
CA PHE A 94 -5.20 0.46 -0.13
C PHE A 94 -6.34 1.12 -0.91
N GLU A 95 -6.35 2.45 -1.02
CA GLU A 95 -7.31 3.16 -1.86
C GLU A 95 -7.28 2.63 -3.30
N TRP A 96 -6.09 2.39 -3.86
CA TRP A 96 -5.98 1.84 -5.21
C TRP A 96 -6.52 0.39 -5.29
N LEU A 97 -6.16 -0.48 -4.33
CA LEU A 97 -6.57 -1.89 -4.30
C LEU A 97 -8.08 -2.07 -4.18
N ILE A 98 -8.77 -1.27 -3.35
CA ILE A 98 -10.21 -1.43 -3.12
C ILE A 98 -11.06 -1.14 -4.37
N PHE A 99 -10.50 -0.43 -5.35
CA PHE A 99 -11.12 -0.20 -6.67
C PHE A 99 -10.61 -1.16 -7.75
N ARG A 100 -9.79 -2.14 -7.38
CA ARG A 100 -9.15 -3.13 -8.25
C ARG A 100 -9.47 -4.55 -7.75
N PRO A 101 -10.73 -5.01 -7.91
CA PRO A 101 -11.20 -6.23 -7.26
C PRO A 101 -10.38 -7.47 -7.66
N THR A 102 -9.99 -7.60 -8.93
CA THR A 102 -9.20 -8.74 -9.41
C THR A 102 -7.84 -8.84 -8.70
N GLU A 103 -7.14 -7.71 -8.64
CA GLU A 103 -5.83 -7.58 -7.98
C GLU A 103 -5.97 -7.78 -6.46
N LEU A 104 -7.01 -7.19 -5.85
CA LEU A 104 -7.32 -7.39 -4.44
C LEU A 104 -7.55 -8.88 -4.13
N HIS A 105 -8.37 -9.58 -4.92
CA HIS A 105 -8.62 -11.02 -4.73
C HIS A 105 -7.35 -11.86 -4.92
N THR A 106 -6.43 -11.43 -5.79
CA THR A 106 -5.17 -12.14 -6.04
C THR A 106 -4.25 -12.10 -4.82
N ILE A 107 -4.09 -10.91 -4.21
CA ILE A 107 -3.21 -10.75 -3.04
C ILE A 107 -3.89 -11.15 -1.71
N TRP A 108 -5.22 -11.12 -1.64
CA TRP A 108 -5.97 -11.35 -0.40
C TRP A 108 -5.56 -12.60 0.41
N PRO A 109 -5.28 -13.77 -0.20
CA PRO A 109 -4.91 -14.96 0.55
C PRO A 109 -3.62 -14.82 1.37
N ILE A 110 -2.69 -13.96 0.93
CA ILE A 110 -1.39 -13.76 1.57
C ILE A 110 -1.32 -12.50 2.44
N LEU A 111 -2.38 -11.70 2.49
CA LEU A 111 -2.44 -10.55 3.39
C LEU A 111 -2.67 -11.00 4.83
N GLY A 112 -1.93 -10.39 5.76
CA GLY A 112 -2.11 -10.60 7.19
C GLY A 112 -3.34 -9.89 7.76
N THR A 113 -3.60 -10.14 9.04
CA THR A 113 -4.83 -9.69 9.72
C THR A 113 -4.90 -8.17 9.83
N ALA A 114 -3.79 -7.51 10.17
CA ALA A 114 -3.77 -6.06 10.34
C ALA A 114 -3.98 -5.32 9.01
N THR A 115 -3.37 -5.84 7.94
CA THR A 115 -3.55 -5.33 6.57
C THR A 115 -4.99 -5.48 6.10
N LYS A 116 -5.58 -6.68 6.28
CA LYS A 116 -6.98 -6.93 5.92
C LYS A 116 -7.94 -6.02 6.68
N ALA A 117 -7.69 -5.76 7.96
CA ALA A 117 -8.48 -4.83 8.76
C ALA A 117 -8.39 -3.39 8.21
N ASN A 118 -7.20 -2.92 7.87
CA ASN A 118 -7.00 -1.60 7.27
C ASN A 118 -7.65 -1.46 5.89
N ILE A 119 -7.59 -2.48 5.04
CA ILE A 119 -8.25 -2.47 3.73
C ILE A 119 -9.78 -2.45 3.88
N ARG A 120 -10.33 -3.21 4.83
CA ARG A 120 -11.78 -3.17 5.14
C ARG A 120 -12.20 -1.77 5.61
N ASP A 121 -11.43 -1.16 6.51
CA ASP A 121 -11.70 0.21 6.95
C ASP A 121 -11.61 1.20 5.79
N ALA A 122 -10.62 1.05 4.90
CA ALA A 122 -10.49 1.85 3.69
C ALA A 122 -11.75 1.76 2.81
N ALA A 123 -12.15 0.54 2.47
CA ALA A 123 -13.30 0.28 1.64
C ALA A 123 -14.60 0.83 2.26
N ARG A 124 -14.77 0.70 3.58
CA ARG A 124 -15.90 1.27 4.32
C ARG A 124 -15.93 2.79 4.21
N ARG A 125 -14.84 3.48 4.57
CA ARG A 125 -14.76 4.96 4.55
C ARG A 125 -14.97 5.53 3.14
N TRP A 126 -14.37 4.91 2.12
CA TRP A 126 -14.58 5.34 0.74
C TRP A 126 -16.00 5.09 0.24
N SER A 127 -16.66 4.02 0.71
CA SER A 127 -18.07 3.77 0.41
C SER A 127 -18.99 4.77 1.11
N GLU A 128 -18.69 5.15 2.35
CA GLU A 128 -19.40 6.19 3.10
C GLU A 128 -19.29 7.56 2.41
N ALA A 129 -18.08 7.95 2.01
CA ALA A 129 -17.86 9.16 1.22
C ALA A 129 -18.62 9.11 -0.11
N GLY A 130 -18.55 7.98 -0.82
CA GLY A 130 -19.31 7.77 -2.07
C GLY A 130 -20.81 7.99 -1.87
N ARG A 131 -21.39 7.37 -0.84
CA ARG A 131 -22.81 7.54 -0.48
C ARG A 131 -23.16 8.99 -0.14
N TYR A 132 -22.30 9.68 0.62
CA TYR A 132 -22.47 11.09 0.94
C TYR A 132 -22.55 11.97 -0.33
N TYR A 133 -21.75 11.65 -1.34
CA TYR A 133 -21.79 12.32 -2.66
C TYR A 133 -22.78 11.71 -3.66
N GLY A 134 -23.74 10.89 -3.21
CA GLY A 134 -24.82 10.35 -4.04
C GLY A 134 -24.43 9.17 -4.94
N LYS A 135 -23.24 8.58 -4.78
CA LYS A 135 -22.85 7.36 -5.49
C LYS A 135 -23.38 6.14 -4.74
N THR A 136 -24.16 5.30 -5.41
CA THR A 136 -24.74 4.08 -4.82
C THR A 136 -24.31 2.79 -5.54
N ALA A 137 -23.71 2.90 -6.73
CA ALA A 137 -23.16 1.78 -7.50
C ALA A 137 -21.63 1.71 -7.33
N ASN A 138 -21.07 0.50 -7.47
CA ASN A 138 -19.62 0.22 -7.43
C ASN A 138 -18.92 0.70 -6.16
N LEU A 139 -19.59 0.55 -5.00
CA LEU A 139 -19.01 0.90 -3.71
C LEU A 139 -17.88 -0.10 -3.37
N PRO A 140 -16.68 0.37 -3.00
CA PRO A 140 -15.51 -0.50 -2.79
C PRO A 140 -15.69 -1.54 -1.69
N GLU A 141 -16.60 -1.31 -0.73
CA GLU A 141 -16.95 -2.28 0.31
C GLU A 141 -17.50 -3.60 -0.27
N ALA A 142 -18.11 -3.56 -1.45
CA ALA A 142 -18.59 -4.77 -2.14
C ALA A 142 -17.46 -5.60 -2.78
N ASN A 143 -16.25 -5.05 -2.89
CA ASN A 143 -15.11 -5.72 -3.52
C ASN A 143 -14.28 -6.56 -2.52
N ILE A 144 -14.59 -6.52 -1.22
CA ILE A 144 -13.84 -7.22 -0.18
C ILE A 144 -14.17 -8.72 -0.20
N PRO A 145 -13.18 -9.62 -0.35
CA PRO A 145 -13.43 -11.06 -0.55
C PRO A 145 -14.15 -11.78 0.61
N ASP A 146 -13.87 -11.41 1.86
CA ASP A 146 -14.42 -12.09 3.05
C ASP A 146 -15.34 -11.16 3.84
N ARG A 147 -16.42 -10.71 3.20
CA ARG A 147 -17.46 -9.88 3.84
C ARG A 147 -18.42 -10.79 4.62
N GLU A 148 -17.92 -11.40 5.69
CA GLU A 148 -18.73 -12.10 6.70
C GLU A 148 -18.97 -11.22 7.92
#